data_AF-A0A2T6FZJ0-F1
#
_entry.id   AF-A0A2T6FZJ0-F1
#
_cell.length_a   1.000
_cell.length_b   1.000
_cell.length_c   1.000
_cell.angle_alpha   90.00
_cell.angle_beta   90.00
_cell.angle_gamma   90.00
#
_symmetry.space_group_name_H-M   'P 1'
#
loop_
_entity.id
_entity.type
_entity.pdbx_description
1 polymer ?
#
loop_
_entity_poly.entity_id
_entity_poly.type
_entity_poly.pdbx_seq_one_letter_code
_entity_poly.pdbx_strand_id
1 'polypeptide(L)'
;MVKLQIPEGYVLRNRYNQKQNHRDVQVFRYEKASGENNGLGGEHYSYVVDNSNDKLIGFTWMDQSICTGVLPSKEETASAAKAFLDKVEPGLFEKLQNLWIDKHDEIIAVKDDTGRSLTITVSGMKYKCYLKEQDDYAWVIVGPGGKIITFEQGILWNNGRVTEKWLHDSWLKNNCPSGQI
;
A
#
# COMPACT_ATOMS: atom_id res chain seq x y z
N MET A 1 -4.33 1.61 18.57
CA MET A 1 -4.96 1.42 17.25
C MET A 1 -4.61 2.63 16.38
N VAL A 2 -3.84 2.43 15.31
CA VAL A 2 -3.60 3.52 14.35
C VAL A 2 -4.92 3.87 13.68
N LYS A 3 -5.31 5.13 13.78
CA LYS A 3 -6.35 5.67 12.91
C LYS A 3 -5.70 5.93 11.56
N LEU A 4 -5.91 5.03 10.61
CA LEU A 4 -5.60 5.32 9.22
C LEU A 4 -6.44 6.53 8.80
N GLN A 5 -5.77 7.57 8.32
CA GLN A 5 -6.45 8.73 7.77
C GLN A 5 -6.77 8.42 6.32
N ILE A 6 -8.05 8.17 6.05
CA ILE A 6 -8.54 8.04 4.67
C ILE A 6 -8.32 9.38 3.96
N PRO A 7 -7.73 9.40 2.76
CA PRO A 7 -7.55 10.65 2.01
C PRO A 7 -8.88 11.36 1.77
N GLU A 8 -8.84 12.69 1.74
CA GLU A 8 -10.03 13.50 1.49
C GLU A 8 -10.64 13.16 0.11
N GLY A 9 -11.96 13.13 0.01
CA GLY A 9 -12.68 12.80 -1.22
C GLY A 9 -12.81 11.30 -1.51
N TYR A 10 -12.16 10.43 -0.73
CA TYR A 10 -12.30 8.98 -0.86
C TYR A 10 -13.43 8.42 0.01
N VAL A 11 -14.25 7.55 -0.56
CA VAL A 11 -15.37 6.89 0.10
C VAL A 11 -15.26 5.38 -0.02
N LEU A 12 -15.76 4.66 0.98
CA LEU A 12 -15.74 3.19 0.99
C LEU A 12 -16.55 2.67 -0.20
N ARG A 13 -15.87 1.96 -1.10
CA ARG A 13 -16.50 1.34 -2.26
C ARG A 13 -16.83 -0.12 -2.00
N ASN A 14 -15.88 -0.85 -1.42
CA ASN A 14 -16.01 -2.27 -1.21
C ASN A 14 -15.31 -2.72 0.08
N ARG A 15 -15.85 -3.77 0.68
CA ARG A 15 -15.30 -4.44 1.86
C ARG A 15 -15.58 -5.94 1.73
N TYR A 16 -14.53 -6.74 1.76
CA TYR A 16 -14.65 -8.18 1.61
C TYR A 16 -13.63 -8.92 2.48
N ASN A 17 -14.00 -10.14 2.88
CA ASN A 17 -13.16 -11.01 3.68
C ASN A 17 -12.28 -11.85 2.76
N GLN A 18 -11.02 -12.02 3.13
CA GLN A 18 -10.05 -12.84 2.41
C GLN A 18 -9.17 -13.61 3.38
N LYS A 19 -8.26 -14.39 2.82
CA LYS A 19 -7.14 -14.96 3.56
C LYS A 19 -5.83 -14.31 3.15
N GLN A 20 -4.97 -14.04 4.11
CA GLN A 20 -3.57 -13.71 3.87
C GLN A 20 -2.70 -14.64 4.71
N ASN A 21 -1.83 -15.42 4.06
CA ASN A 21 -1.04 -16.47 4.73
C ASN A 21 -1.93 -17.38 5.62
N HIS A 22 -3.08 -17.80 5.09
CA HIS A 22 -4.10 -18.60 5.78
C HIS A 22 -4.87 -17.92 6.94
N ARG A 23 -4.53 -16.68 7.31
CA ARG A 23 -5.24 -15.91 8.33
C ARG A 23 -6.40 -15.14 7.72
N ASP A 24 -7.51 -15.04 8.44
CA ASP A 24 -8.66 -14.28 7.98
C ASP A 24 -8.37 -12.78 8.10
N VAL A 25 -8.53 -12.08 6.99
CA VAL A 25 -8.32 -10.63 6.86
C VAL A 25 -9.54 -9.97 6.27
N GLN A 26 -9.69 -8.68 6.49
CA GLN A 26 -10.67 -7.84 5.82
C GLN A 26 -9.94 -6.82 4.96
N VAL A 27 -10.33 -6.78 3.68
CA VAL A 27 -9.81 -5.84 2.70
C VAL A 27 -10.86 -4.76 2.49
N PHE A 28 -10.41 -3.51 2.53
CA PHE A 28 -11.24 -2.35 2.27
C PHE A 28 -10.69 -1.61 1.06
N ARG A 29 -11.58 -1.27 0.12
CA ARG A 29 -11.27 -0.43 -1.02
C ARG A 29 -12.07 0.86 -0.94
N TYR A 30 -11.37 1.98 -1.01
CA TYR A 30 -11.92 3.30 -1.13
C TYR A 30 -11.55 3.87 -2.49
N GLU A 31 -12.49 4.60 -3.07
CA GLU A 31 -12.32 5.27 -4.35
C GLU A 31 -12.85 6.70 -4.26
N LYS A 32 -12.52 7.54 -5.25
CA LYS A 32 -12.98 8.94 -5.25
C LYS A 32 -14.49 9.00 -5.35
N ALA A 33 -15.11 9.82 -4.52
CA ALA A 33 -16.55 10.07 -4.57
C ALA A 33 -16.99 10.67 -5.91
N SER A 34 -16.09 11.38 -6.61
CA SER A 34 -16.34 11.92 -7.95
C SER A 34 -16.48 10.85 -9.02
N GLY A 35 -16.00 9.63 -8.78
CA GLY A 35 -15.94 8.57 -9.79
C GLY A 35 -14.75 8.67 -10.74
N GLU A 36 -13.94 9.73 -10.62
CA GLU A 36 -12.80 9.98 -11.51
C GLU A 36 -11.69 8.96 -11.28
N ASN A 37 -11.22 8.36 -12.37
CA ASN A 37 -10.12 7.38 -12.39
C ASN A 37 -10.33 6.18 -11.46
N ASN A 38 -11.56 5.89 -11.02
CA ASN A 38 -11.87 4.75 -10.16
C ASN A 38 -11.71 3.41 -10.89
N GLY A 39 -11.81 2.31 -10.14
CA GLY A 39 -11.75 0.95 -10.65
C GLY A 39 -10.34 0.36 -10.67
N LEU A 40 -10.24 -0.90 -11.09
CA LEU A 40 -8.98 -1.63 -11.12
C LEU A 40 -7.95 -1.00 -12.06
N GLY A 41 -6.75 -0.79 -11.51
CA GLY A 41 -5.64 -0.11 -12.17
C GLY A 41 -5.75 1.42 -12.13
N GLY A 42 -6.78 1.97 -11.47
CA GLY A 42 -6.99 3.40 -11.31
C GLY A 42 -6.63 3.90 -9.91
N GLU A 43 -7.12 5.09 -9.58
CA GLU A 43 -6.91 5.75 -8.29
C GLU A 43 -7.74 5.09 -7.19
N HIS A 44 -7.09 4.72 -6.09
CA HIS A 44 -7.72 4.06 -4.95
C HIS A 44 -6.91 4.25 -3.66
N TYR A 45 -7.58 4.14 -2.53
CA TYR A 45 -6.96 3.92 -1.23
C TYR A 45 -7.48 2.58 -0.70
N SER A 46 -6.59 1.62 -0.46
CA SER A 46 -6.98 0.30 0.03
C SER A 46 -6.17 -0.07 1.26
N TYR A 47 -6.78 -0.79 2.19
CA TYR A 47 -6.07 -1.34 3.34
C TYR A 47 -6.58 -2.71 3.74
N VAL A 48 -5.73 -3.45 4.44
CA VAL A 48 -5.98 -4.80 4.93
C VAL A 48 -5.77 -4.83 6.44
N VAL A 49 -6.73 -5.39 7.17
CA VAL A 49 -6.61 -5.64 8.61
C VAL A 49 -6.77 -7.12 8.92
N ASP A 50 -6.09 -7.58 9.97
CA ASP A 50 -6.31 -8.91 10.54
C ASP A 50 -7.63 -8.91 11.34
N ASN A 51 -8.52 -9.86 11.05
CA ASN A 51 -9.86 -9.90 11.65
C ASN A 51 -9.84 -10.25 13.14
N SER A 52 -8.77 -10.85 13.64
CA SER A 52 -8.70 -11.33 15.02
C SER A 52 -8.33 -10.24 16.02
N ASN A 53 -7.65 -9.19 15.57
CA ASN A 53 -7.04 -8.18 16.44
C ASN A 53 -7.02 -6.76 15.84
N ASP A 54 -7.68 -6.55 14.70
CA ASP A 54 -7.74 -5.28 13.96
C ASP A 54 -6.36 -4.69 13.62
N LYS A 55 -5.31 -5.52 13.60
CA LYS A 55 -3.95 -5.08 13.25
C LYS A 55 -3.92 -4.71 11.77
N LEU A 56 -3.38 -3.52 11.48
CA LEU A 56 -3.10 -3.10 10.12
C LEU A 56 -2.01 -3.97 9.50
N ILE A 57 -2.37 -4.74 8.48
CA ILE A 57 -1.44 -5.59 7.71
C ILE A 57 -0.81 -4.81 6.57
N GLY A 58 -1.56 -3.89 5.97
CA GLY A 58 -1.00 -2.98 4.98
C GLY A 58 -2.02 -2.01 4.44
N PHE A 59 -1.54 -0.99 3.75
CA PHE A 59 -2.35 -0.12 2.93
C PHE A 59 -1.59 0.33 1.70
N THR A 60 -2.31 0.78 0.68
CA THR A 60 -1.75 1.51 -0.44
C THR A 60 -2.65 2.69 -0.81
N TRP A 61 -2.03 3.75 -1.29
CA TRP A 61 -2.70 4.92 -1.85
C TRP A 61 -2.13 5.16 -3.25
N MET A 62 -2.94 4.87 -4.27
CA MET A 62 -2.62 5.18 -5.65
C MET A 62 -3.43 6.40 -6.07
N ASP A 63 -2.75 7.52 -6.31
CA ASP A 63 -3.38 8.78 -6.68
C ASP A 63 -2.38 9.67 -7.44
N GLN A 64 -2.88 10.37 -8.45
CA GLN A 64 -2.08 11.25 -9.31
C GLN A 64 -1.45 12.42 -8.55
N SER A 65 -2.03 12.86 -7.44
CA SER A 65 -1.48 13.92 -6.57
C SER A 65 -0.17 13.52 -5.89
N ILE A 66 0.18 12.24 -5.92
CA ILE A 66 1.44 11.70 -5.40
C ILE A 66 2.56 11.80 -6.46
N CYS A 67 2.20 11.91 -7.75
CA CYS A 67 3.16 11.94 -8.86
C CYS A 67 3.98 13.24 -8.94
N THR A 68 3.60 14.28 -8.19
CA THR A 68 4.26 15.59 -8.23
C THR A 68 5.18 15.80 -7.03
N GLY A 69 6.39 16.29 -7.29
CA GLY A 69 7.36 16.70 -6.27
C GLY A 69 8.64 15.87 -6.29
N VAL A 70 9.57 16.22 -5.40
CA VAL A 70 10.86 15.53 -5.28
C VAL A 70 10.72 14.33 -4.35
N LEU A 71 11.26 13.18 -4.76
CA LEU A 71 11.32 12.00 -3.91
C LEU A 71 12.28 12.24 -2.72
N PRO A 72 11.96 11.73 -1.52
CA PRO A 72 12.82 11.89 -0.36
C PRO A 72 14.19 11.22 -0.57
N SER A 73 15.21 11.70 0.13
CA SER A 73 16.49 11.01 0.24
C SER A 73 16.33 9.65 0.94
N LYS A 74 17.37 8.81 0.94
CA LYS A 74 17.35 7.54 1.69
C LYS A 74 17.20 7.77 3.20
N GLU A 75 17.85 8.81 3.72
CA GLU A 75 17.81 9.22 5.12
C GLU A 75 16.42 9.76 5.52
N GLU A 76 15.84 10.60 4.68
CA GLU A 76 14.47 11.11 4.86
C GLU A 76 13.45 9.97 4.80
N THR A 77 13.63 9.03 3.87
CA THR A 77 12.81 7.82 3.74
C THR A 77 12.86 6.97 4.99
N ALA A 78 14.07 6.70 5.52
CA ALA A 78 14.24 5.94 6.74
C ALA A 78 13.59 6.63 7.95
N SER A 79 13.72 7.95 8.05
CA SER A 79 13.12 8.76 9.13
C SER A 79 11.59 8.73 9.08
N ALA A 80 11.01 8.89 7.88
CA ALA A 80 9.57 8.81 7.68
C ALA A 80 9.03 7.39 7.95
N ALA A 81 9.75 6.35 7.50
CA ALA A 81 9.41 4.96 7.76
C ALA A 81 9.41 4.65 9.27
N LYS A 82 10.43 5.10 10.01
CA LYS A 82 10.46 4.97 11.48
C LYS A 82 9.26 5.64 12.12
N ALA A 83 9.03 6.92 11.83
CA ALA A 83 7.95 7.69 12.43
C ALA A 83 6.57 7.09 12.14
N PHE A 84 6.40 6.46 10.98
CA PHE A 84 5.18 5.73 10.63
C PHE A 84 5.07 4.40 11.38
N LEU A 85 6.13 3.58 11.37
CA LEU A 85 6.13 2.25 12.01
C LEU A 85 5.96 2.34 13.53
N ASP A 86 6.58 3.33 14.17
CA ASP A 86 6.39 3.61 15.61
C ASP A 86 4.93 3.90 15.96
N LYS A 87 4.15 4.47 15.02
CA LYS A 87 2.72 4.70 15.20
C LYS A 87 1.93 3.41 14.98
N VAL A 88 2.23 2.66 13.90
CA VAL A 88 1.56 1.39 13.53
C VAL A 88 1.66 0.37 14.63
N GLU A 89 2.88 0.12 15.09
CA GLU A 89 3.18 -0.87 16.11
C GLU A 89 4.44 -0.42 16.85
N PRO A 90 4.29 0.18 18.05
CA PRO A 90 5.43 0.61 18.84
C PRO A 90 6.42 -0.54 19.08
N GLY A 91 7.70 -0.32 18.78
CA GLY A 91 8.75 -1.34 18.91
C GLY A 91 8.97 -2.19 17.64
N LEU A 92 8.11 -2.07 16.62
CA LEU A 92 8.28 -2.84 15.38
C LEU A 92 9.54 -2.40 14.62
N PHE A 93 9.81 -1.09 14.54
CA PHE A 93 10.95 -0.57 13.80
C PHE A 93 12.29 -1.11 14.32
N GLU A 94 12.41 -1.24 15.64
CA GLU A 94 13.61 -1.70 16.34
C GLU A 94 13.91 -3.19 16.08
N LYS A 95 12.90 -3.96 15.69
CA LYS A 95 13.03 -5.38 15.34
C LYS A 95 13.32 -5.61 13.86
N LEU A 96 13.07 -4.60 13.02
CA LEU A 96 13.21 -4.70 11.58
C LEU A 96 14.67 -4.49 11.17
N GLN A 97 15.21 -5.45 10.42
CA GLN A 97 16.47 -5.28 9.72
C GLN A 97 16.21 -4.59 8.37
N ASN A 98 16.75 -3.38 8.18
CA ASN A 98 16.74 -2.77 6.85
C ASN A 98 17.60 -3.59 5.88
N LEU A 99 17.04 -3.88 4.70
CA LEU A 99 17.75 -4.56 3.62
C LEU A 99 18.28 -3.55 2.61
N TRP A 100 17.43 -2.62 2.19
CA TRP A 100 17.77 -1.57 1.24
C TRP A 100 16.72 -0.46 1.24
N ILE A 101 17.11 0.66 0.61
CA ILE A 101 16.23 1.79 0.30
C ILE A 101 16.47 2.17 -1.16
N ASP A 102 15.43 2.06 -1.98
CA ASP A 102 15.52 2.30 -3.43
C ASP A 102 14.18 2.80 -4.01
N LYS A 103 14.23 3.37 -5.22
CA LYS A 103 13.03 3.84 -5.93
C LYS A 103 12.10 2.67 -6.24
N HIS A 104 10.81 2.87 -6.04
CA HIS A 104 9.73 1.96 -6.40
C HIS A 104 8.67 2.72 -7.20
N ASP A 105 8.25 2.13 -8.31
CA ASP A 105 7.28 2.71 -9.24
C ASP A 105 6.06 1.79 -9.35
N GLU A 106 4.87 2.39 -9.36
CA GLU A 106 3.60 1.75 -9.70
C GLU A 106 2.96 2.51 -10.85
N ILE A 107 2.14 1.83 -11.65
CA ILE A 107 1.47 2.44 -12.80
C ILE A 107 -0.03 2.42 -12.57
N ILE A 108 -0.67 3.57 -12.76
CA ILE A 108 -2.13 3.70 -12.76
C ILE A 108 -2.64 4.36 -14.03
N ALA A 109 -3.88 4.03 -14.39
CA ALA A 109 -4.63 4.66 -15.46
C ALA A 109 -5.43 5.84 -14.92
N VAL A 110 -5.30 6.99 -15.58
CA VAL A 110 -6.09 8.19 -15.35
C VAL A 110 -6.67 8.70 -16.66
N LYS A 111 -7.62 9.62 -16.63
CA LYS A 111 -8.16 10.31 -17.79
C LYS A 111 -7.57 11.71 -17.89
N ASP A 112 -7.21 12.14 -19.10
CA ASP A 112 -6.91 13.56 -19.37
C ASP A 112 -8.19 14.41 -19.41
N ASP A 113 -8.03 15.71 -19.60
CA ASP A 113 -9.10 16.70 -19.75
C ASP A 113 -10.04 16.42 -20.92
N THR A 114 -9.59 15.66 -21.92
CA THR A 114 -10.41 15.19 -23.05
C THR A 114 -11.15 13.88 -22.77
N GLY A 115 -10.92 13.27 -21.60
CA GLY A 115 -11.49 11.98 -21.20
C GLY A 115 -10.74 10.77 -21.74
N ARG A 116 -9.61 10.96 -22.42
CA ARG A 116 -8.78 9.88 -22.96
C ARG A 116 -7.94 9.26 -21.84
N SER A 117 -7.90 7.93 -21.82
CA SER A 117 -7.11 7.20 -20.83
C SER A 117 -5.61 7.33 -21.12
N LEU A 118 -4.84 7.62 -20.08
CA LEU A 118 -3.37 7.66 -20.08
C LEU A 118 -2.84 6.95 -18.83
N THR A 119 -1.62 6.43 -18.92
CA THR A 119 -0.94 5.81 -17.77
C THR A 119 0.04 6.77 -17.15
N ILE A 120 0.00 6.92 -15.83
CA ILE A 120 0.98 7.68 -15.05
C ILE A 120 1.75 6.77 -14.10
N THR A 121 2.94 7.21 -13.72
CA THR A 121 3.79 6.53 -12.74
C THR A 121 3.65 7.19 -11.38
N VAL A 122 3.24 6.43 -10.38
CA VAL A 122 3.31 6.80 -8.96
C VAL A 122 4.64 6.30 -8.42
N SER A 123 5.54 7.23 -8.08
CA SER A 123 6.88 6.90 -7.58
C SER A 123 7.00 7.14 -6.07
N GLY A 124 7.79 6.31 -5.41
CA GLY A 124 8.21 6.49 -4.02
C GLY A 124 9.57 5.85 -3.73
N MET A 125 10.12 6.11 -2.55
CA MET A 125 11.30 5.43 -2.03
C MET A 125 10.86 4.32 -1.08
N LYS A 126 11.24 3.08 -1.39
CA LYS A 126 10.86 1.89 -0.65
C LYS A 126 11.93 1.53 0.37
N TYR A 127 11.57 1.61 1.63
CA TYR A 127 12.31 1.09 2.77
C TYR A 127 11.91 -0.38 2.97
N LYS A 128 12.73 -1.31 2.49
CA LYS A 128 12.45 -2.76 2.60
C LYS A 128 13.15 -3.35 3.82
N CYS A 129 12.41 -4.13 4.59
CA CYS A 129 12.87 -4.74 5.82
C CYS A 129 12.64 -6.25 5.86
N TYR A 130 13.40 -6.91 6.72
CA TYR A 130 13.19 -8.28 7.14
C TYR A 130 12.98 -8.33 8.66
N LEU A 131 12.08 -9.19 9.10
CA LEU A 131 11.73 -9.41 10.50
C LEU A 131 12.07 -10.84 10.89
N LYS A 132 13.24 -11.00 11.51
CA LYS A 132 13.83 -12.32 11.80
C LYS A 132 12.97 -13.18 12.72
N GLU A 133 12.26 -12.57 13.66
CA GLU A 133 11.43 -13.27 14.65
C GLU A 133 10.24 -14.01 14.01
N GLN A 134 9.74 -13.49 12.88
CA GLN A 134 8.59 -14.04 12.16
C GLN A 134 8.96 -14.67 10.81
N ASP A 135 10.23 -14.57 10.41
CA ASP A 135 10.73 -14.97 9.09
C ASP A 135 9.90 -14.38 7.94
N ASP A 136 9.59 -13.09 8.04
CA ASP A 136 8.79 -12.37 7.06
C ASP A 136 9.40 -11.00 6.71
N TYR A 137 8.81 -10.37 5.70
CA TYR A 137 9.23 -9.06 5.21
C TYR A 137 8.15 -8.02 5.49
N ALA A 138 8.62 -6.79 5.64
CA ALA A 138 7.79 -5.60 5.67
C ALA A 138 8.41 -4.52 4.78
N TRP A 139 7.61 -3.56 4.33
CA TRP A 139 8.14 -2.37 3.69
C TRP A 139 7.23 -1.17 3.87
N VAL A 140 7.85 0.00 3.79
CA VAL A 140 7.18 1.29 3.70
C VAL A 140 7.64 1.97 2.42
N ILE A 141 6.73 2.55 1.65
CA ILE A 141 7.03 3.36 0.46
C ILE A 141 6.67 4.81 0.77
N VAL A 142 7.67 5.69 0.66
CA VAL A 142 7.56 7.11 0.98
C VAL A 142 7.62 7.94 -0.30
N GLY A 143 6.56 8.69 -0.57
CA GLY A 143 6.43 9.58 -1.71
C GLY A 143 6.96 10.99 -1.47
N PRO A 144 6.75 11.88 -2.46
CA PRO A 144 7.07 13.29 -2.31
C PRO A 144 6.46 13.93 -1.05
N GLY A 145 7.23 14.81 -0.41
CA GLY A 145 6.83 15.47 0.84
C GLY A 145 6.73 14.53 2.05
N GLY A 146 7.35 13.34 2.00
CA GLY A 146 7.36 12.38 3.11
C GLY A 146 6.06 11.61 3.31
N LYS A 147 5.13 11.66 2.34
CA LYS A 147 3.84 10.97 2.40
C LYS A 147 4.05 9.45 2.35
N ILE A 148 3.42 8.69 3.26
CA ILE A 148 3.45 7.23 3.16
C ILE A 148 2.43 6.78 2.11
N ILE A 149 2.91 6.22 1.01
CA ILE A 149 2.11 5.75 -0.12
C ILE A 149 1.67 4.30 0.12
N THR A 150 2.57 3.47 0.64
CA THR A 150 2.28 2.04 0.84
C THR A 150 2.98 1.55 2.09
N PHE A 151 2.30 0.69 2.83
CA PHE A 151 2.87 -0.12 3.89
C PHE A 151 2.35 -1.55 3.74
N GLU A 152 3.22 -2.54 3.89
CA GLU A 152 2.83 -3.95 4.01
C GLU A 152 3.73 -4.65 5.01
N GLN A 153 3.18 -5.56 5.81
CA GLN A 153 3.90 -6.45 6.73
C GLN A 153 3.37 -7.88 6.65
N GLY A 154 4.14 -8.84 7.17
CA GLY A 154 3.77 -10.25 7.13
C GLY A 154 3.90 -10.85 5.73
N ILE A 155 4.87 -10.38 4.92
CA ILE A 155 5.09 -10.93 3.59
C ILE A 155 6.04 -12.13 3.66
N LEU A 156 5.56 -13.30 3.27
CA LEU A 156 6.33 -14.53 3.14
C LEU A 156 6.99 -14.61 1.76
N TRP A 157 8.19 -15.20 1.74
CA TRP A 157 9.02 -15.31 0.54
C TRP A 157 9.54 -16.73 0.35
N ASN A 158 9.28 -17.33 -0.81
CA ASN A 158 9.84 -18.60 -1.24
C ASN A 158 10.12 -18.53 -2.74
N ASN A 159 11.38 -18.24 -3.11
CA ASN A 159 11.81 -17.95 -4.48
C ASN A 159 10.96 -16.85 -5.18
N GLY A 160 10.37 -15.96 -4.37
CA GLY A 160 9.39 -14.97 -4.78
C GLY A 160 8.38 -14.72 -3.65
N ARG A 161 7.61 -13.63 -3.75
CA ARG A 161 6.50 -13.39 -2.81
C ARG A 161 5.42 -14.46 -3.01
N VAL A 162 5.07 -15.16 -1.94
CA VAL A 162 3.94 -16.12 -1.91
C VAL A 162 2.70 -15.54 -1.24
N THR A 163 2.86 -14.52 -0.38
CA THR A 163 1.74 -13.79 0.22
C THR A 163 0.89 -13.10 -0.83
N GLU A 164 -0.42 -13.23 -0.68
CA GLU A 164 -1.45 -12.61 -1.52
C GLU A 164 -1.23 -11.09 -1.62
N LYS A 165 -1.54 -10.51 -2.78
CA LYS A 165 -1.28 -9.09 -3.06
C LYS A 165 -2.58 -8.31 -3.14
N TRP A 166 -3.36 -8.34 -2.05
CA TRP A 166 -4.68 -7.71 -1.97
C TRP A 166 -4.68 -6.19 -2.24
N LEU A 167 -3.53 -5.54 -2.09
CA LEU A 167 -3.32 -4.11 -2.34
C LEU A 167 -2.79 -3.80 -3.75
N HIS A 168 -2.67 -4.81 -4.62
CA HIS A 168 -2.03 -4.66 -5.94
C HIS A 168 -3.01 -5.03 -7.04
N ASP A 169 -3.56 -4.02 -7.72
CA ASP A 169 -4.59 -4.20 -8.75
C ASP A 169 -4.15 -5.11 -9.91
N SER A 170 -2.85 -5.14 -10.25
CA SER A 170 -2.29 -6.05 -11.25
C SER A 170 -2.41 -7.53 -10.84
N TRP A 171 -2.30 -7.83 -9.55
CA TRP A 171 -2.51 -9.17 -9.02
C TRP A 171 -4.01 -9.47 -8.90
N LEU A 172 -4.80 -8.53 -8.39
CA LEU A 172 -6.26 -8.67 -8.28
C LEU A 172 -6.91 -9.00 -9.63
N LYS A 173 -6.52 -8.31 -10.70
CA LYS A 173 -7.01 -8.56 -12.07
C LYS A 173 -6.83 -10.01 -12.53
N ASN A 174 -5.79 -10.70 -12.04
CA ASN A 174 -5.45 -12.05 -12.45
C ASN A 174 -5.93 -13.12 -11.45
N ASN A 175 -6.31 -12.73 -10.22
CA ASN A 175 -6.55 -13.67 -9.12
C ASN A 175 -7.93 -13.50 -8.45
N CYS A 176 -8.72 -12.51 -8.87
CA CYS A 176 -10.06 -12.28 -8.35
C CYS A 176 -11.09 -12.22 -9.50
N PRO A 177 -12.25 -12.90 -9.35
CA PRO A 177 -13.34 -12.79 -10.31
C PRO A 177 -13.84 -11.35 -10.44
N SER A 178 -14.19 -10.96 -11.66
CA SER A 178 -14.82 -9.66 -11.96
C SER A 178 -16.06 -9.45 -11.08
N GLY A 179 -16.09 -8.34 -10.33
CA GLY A 179 -17.21 -7.96 -9.46
C GLY A 179 -17.00 -8.17 -7.96
N GLN A 180 -15.83 -8.67 -7.53
CA GLN A 180 -15.46 -8.79 -6.11
C GLN A 180 -14.56 -7.66 -5.57
N ILE A 181 -14.14 -6.72 -6.42
CA ILE A 181 -13.23 -5.60 -6.07
C ILE A 181 -13.95 -4.27 -6.25
#